data_AF-A0A804QC49-F1
#
_entry.id   AF-A0A804QC49-F1
#
_cell.length_a   1.000
_cell.length_b   1.000
_cell.length_c   1.000
_cell.angle_alpha   90.00
_cell.angle_beta   90.00
_cell.angle_gamma   90.00
#
_symmetry.space_group_name_H-M   'P 1'
#
loop_
_entity.id
_entity.type
_entity.pdbx_description
1 polymer ?
#
loop_
_entity_poly.entity_id
_entity_poly.type
_entity_poly.pdbx_seq_one_letter_code
_entity_poly.pdbx_strand_id
1 'polypeptide(L)'
;MYPTGSRRLWRRRESFWTTRRSCPRRRRWWPLHPSRNRARRGEDGSSLPRQVKLVFGEDIRWAQVPASCSMAQLREAVRSKFPGLKAVLVKYKDKEGDLVTITNQDELKWAEELAEAGSSLRLYVTEADPEHEPYVDDTNMERNVNSNSDNGSIRSNRQDEDRSTVTCIDDWIVQFARLFKNHVGISSDEYLDLHEVSMKLYTEAIEDTITTEEAQEVFHLAEGNFQEMAALAFFHWGNVHMSRARKRLLLSGDSPSELVLEQVKEAYEWARDEYNKAGTRYEDAVKAKPDFFEGFLALAHQQFEQAKLSWYYAIGSNADLDSCSSEILELFNKAEDNIEKGIEMWEEMEEQRLKNRSKPSQENIVLEKMGLEEYIKDVSTDDAAEQASNLRSQINILWGMLLYERSVVEFKLGLPMWEDCLMAAIEKFKLGGASATDIAVLVKNHCANETAQDGLGFKIDEIVQAWNEMYDIKRWLRGVPSFRLEPLFRRRVPQLHTALEHI
;
A
#
# COMPACT_ATOMS: atom_id res chain seq x y z
N MET A 1 32.35 37.91 18.45
CA MET A 1 31.41 37.46 19.50
C MET A 1 30.01 37.55 18.91
N TYR A 2 29.39 36.39 18.71
CA TYR A 2 28.02 36.06 18.27
C TYR A 2 27.09 37.14 17.66
N PRO A 3 26.51 36.89 16.48
CA PRO A 3 25.23 37.46 16.09
C PRO A 3 24.07 36.48 16.39
N THR A 4 23.02 37.00 17.01
CA THR A 4 21.73 36.36 17.29
C THR A 4 20.85 36.34 16.03
N GLY A 5 20.48 35.15 15.57
CA GLY A 5 19.52 34.94 14.47
C GLY A 5 18.07 34.79 14.96
N SER A 6 17.17 35.52 14.31
CA SER A 6 15.76 35.67 14.63
C SER A 6 14.93 34.38 14.45
N ARG A 7 14.12 34.06 15.47
CA ARG A 7 13.02 33.09 15.42
C ARG A 7 11.82 33.68 14.65
N ARG A 8 11.28 32.96 13.67
CA ARG A 8 9.99 33.28 13.05
C ARG A 8 8.86 32.70 13.89
N LEU A 9 7.95 33.58 14.31
CA LEU A 9 6.69 33.28 14.97
C LEU A 9 5.67 32.77 13.95
N TRP A 10 5.07 31.62 14.25
CA TRP A 10 3.90 31.09 13.57
C TRP A 10 2.72 32.06 13.70
N ARG A 11 2.18 32.54 12.58
CA ARG A 11 0.88 33.24 12.53
C ARG A 11 -0.14 32.30 11.91
N ARG A 12 -1.05 31.78 12.74
CA ARG A 12 -2.36 31.25 12.32
C ARG A 12 -3.09 32.28 11.46
N ARG A 13 -3.60 31.87 10.29
CA ARG A 13 -4.73 32.54 9.64
C ARG A 13 -6.00 31.76 9.94
N GLU A 14 -6.69 32.15 11.00
CA GLU A 14 -8.12 31.83 11.18
C GLU A 14 -8.95 32.85 10.39
N SER A 15 -9.76 32.37 9.45
CA SER A 15 -10.75 33.20 8.76
C SER A 15 -12.11 33.01 9.43
N PHE A 16 -12.44 33.92 10.34
CA PHE A 16 -13.77 34.05 10.95
C PHE A 16 -14.79 34.53 9.90
N TRP A 17 -15.87 33.78 9.69
CA TRP A 17 -17.14 34.33 9.23
C TRP A 17 -18.12 34.34 10.40
N THR A 18 -18.30 35.50 11.02
CA THR A 18 -19.41 35.78 11.93
C THR A 18 -20.58 36.37 11.15
N THR A 19 -21.77 35.76 11.24
CA THR A 19 -23.01 36.56 11.26
C THR A 19 -24.07 35.93 12.14
N ARG A 20 -24.71 36.79 12.94
CA ARG A 20 -25.61 36.51 14.06
C ARG A 20 -26.96 35.91 13.65
N ARG A 21 -27.42 34.99 14.52
CA ARG A 21 -28.78 34.70 15.02
C ARG A 21 -29.99 35.27 14.26
N SER A 22 -30.92 34.38 13.92
CA SER A 22 -32.39 34.57 14.08
C SER A 22 -33.11 33.21 14.07
N CYS A 23 -33.71 32.80 15.18
CA CYS A 23 -34.74 31.75 15.21
C CYS A 23 -36.08 32.33 14.74
N PRO A 24 -36.92 31.54 14.05
CA PRO A 24 -38.23 31.26 14.65
C PRO A 24 -38.81 29.84 14.41
N ARG A 25 -39.40 29.32 15.48
CA ARG A 25 -40.65 28.53 15.62
C ARG A 25 -40.94 27.31 14.70
N ARG A 26 -41.01 26.16 15.40
CA ARG A 26 -41.89 24.99 15.25
C ARG A 26 -42.98 25.05 14.15
N ARG A 27 -42.98 24.04 13.27
CA ARG A 27 -44.18 23.35 12.77
C ARG A 27 -43.94 21.84 12.69
N ARG A 28 -44.75 21.06 13.42
CA ARG A 28 -44.95 19.61 13.22
C ARG A 28 -45.87 19.41 12.01
N TRP A 29 -45.62 18.44 11.14
CA TRP A 29 -46.63 17.59 10.47
C TRP A 29 -46.00 16.24 10.05
N TRP A 30 -46.88 15.26 9.85
CA TRP A 30 -46.78 13.79 10.03
C TRP A 30 -46.08 12.99 8.91
N PRO A 31 -45.77 11.68 9.13
CA PRO A 31 -45.04 10.83 8.17
C PRO A 31 -45.96 10.27 7.08
N LEU A 32 -45.46 10.22 5.84
CA LEU A 32 -46.11 9.55 4.71
C LEU A 32 -45.59 8.11 4.58
N HIS A 33 -46.53 7.17 4.47
CA HIS A 33 -46.31 5.74 4.22
C HIS A 33 -45.62 5.49 2.86
N PRO A 34 -44.87 4.38 2.72
CA PRO A 34 -44.16 4.05 1.49
C PRO A 34 -45.11 3.48 0.42
N SER A 35 -45.04 4.05 -0.78
CA SER A 35 -45.73 3.55 -1.97
C SER A 35 -45.03 2.31 -2.52
N ARG A 36 -45.84 1.27 -2.71
CA ARG A 36 -45.52 -0.06 -3.19
C ARG A 36 -45.24 -0.01 -4.70
N ASN A 37 -43.97 -0.11 -5.12
CA ASN A 37 -43.62 -0.39 -6.51
C ASN A 37 -42.93 -1.75 -6.62
N ARG A 38 -43.57 -2.62 -7.38
CA ARG A 38 -43.22 -4.01 -7.66
C ARG A 38 -42.22 -4.03 -8.80
N ALA A 39 -40.92 -3.97 -8.49
CA ALA A 39 -39.86 -4.26 -9.44
C ALA A 39 -39.53 -5.78 -9.36
N ARG A 40 -39.48 -6.42 -10.52
CA ARG A 40 -39.19 -7.85 -10.69
C ARG A 40 -37.78 -8.15 -10.12
N ARG A 41 -37.70 -9.05 -9.14
CA ARG A 41 -36.44 -9.67 -8.73
C ARG A 41 -35.96 -10.56 -9.88
N GLY A 42 -34.83 -10.21 -10.50
CA GLY A 42 -33.90 -11.21 -10.96
C GLY A 42 -33.16 -11.71 -9.72
N GLU A 43 -33.25 -13.01 -9.46
CA GLU A 43 -32.38 -13.67 -8.49
C GLU A 43 -30.98 -13.75 -9.12
N ASP A 44 -30.10 -12.85 -8.69
CA ASP A 44 -28.66 -13.08 -8.79
C ASP A 44 -28.19 -13.46 -7.40
N GLY A 45 -27.92 -14.75 -7.21
CA GLY A 45 -27.62 -15.37 -5.92
C GLY A 45 -26.23 -15.02 -5.40
N SER A 46 -26.00 -13.77 -5.03
CA SER A 46 -24.83 -13.39 -4.22
C SER A 46 -25.05 -13.86 -2.77
N SER A 47 -24.73 -15.12 -2.52
CA SER A 47 -24.63 -15.64 -1.15
C SER A 47 -23.46 -14.98 -0.41
N LEU A 48 -23.68 -14.55 0.83
CA LEU A 48 -22.67 -13.86 1.64
C LEU A 48 -21.41 -14.74 1.82
N PRO A 49 -20.19 -14.19 1.74
CA PRO A 49 -18.97 -14.95 1.94
C PRO A 49 -18.92 -15.56 3.34
N ARG A 50 -18.35 -16.76 3.44
CA ARG A 50 -18.27 -17.54 4.66
C ARG A 50 -16.89 -17.41 5.29
N GLN A 51 -16.89 -17.21 6.61
CA GLN A 51 -15.67 -17.20 7.40
C GLN A 51 -15.15 -18.63 7.63
N VAL A 52 -13.88 -18.85 7.30
CA VAL A 52 -13.15 -20.11 7.51
C VAL A 52 -12.00 -19.87 8.47
N LYS A 53 -11.89 -20.72 9.49
CA LYS A 53 -10.81 -20.73 10.47
C LYS A 53 -9.80 -21.81 10.07
N LEU A 54 -8.61 -21.41 9.68
CA LEU A 54 -7.50 -22.28 9.30
C LEU A 54 -6.57 -22.47 10.50
N VAL A 55 -6.29 -23.72 10.86
CA VAL A 55 -5.46 -24.08 12.03
C VAL A 55 -4.23 -24.85 11.55
N PHE A 56 -3.04 -24.30 11.76
CA PHE A 56 -1.74 -24.92 11.44
C PHE A 56 -0.88 -25.02 12.70
N GLY A 57 -0.85 -26.20 13.34
CA GLY A 57 -0.23 -26.35 14.66
C GLY A 57 -0.91 -25.44 15.70
N GLU A 58 -0.16 -24.48 16.25
CA GLU A 58 -0.68 -23.46 17.17
C GLU A 58 -1.09 -22.15 16.46
N ASP A 59 -0.79 -22.00 15.17
CA ASP A 59 -1.12 -20.82 14.36
C ASP A 59 -2.57 -20.91 13.85
N ILE A 60 -3.34 -19.84 14.05
CA ILE A 60 -4.75 -19.76 13.67
C ILE A 60 -4.94 -18.52 12.78
N ARG A 61 -5.33 -18.76 11.53
CA ARG A 61 -5.59 -17.70 10.55
C ARG A 61 -7.03 -17.75 10.07
N TRP A 62 -7.61 -16.58 9.85
CA TRP A 62 -8.96 -16.46 9.33
C TRP A 62 -8.92 -16.16 7.83
N ALA A 63 -9.76 -16.85 7.06
CA ALA A 63 -9.98 -16.63 5.63
C ALA A 63 -11.48 -16.42 5.37
N GLN A 64 -11.82 -15.70 4.30
CA GLN A 64 -13.18 -15.63 3.79
C GLN A 64 -13.19 -16.35 2.45
N VAL A 65 -14.10 -17.29 2.28
CA VAL A 65 -14.31 -18.00 1.01
C VAL A 65 -15.73 -17.72 0.50
N PRO A 66 -15.97 -17.78 -0.82
CA PRO A 66 -17.33 -17.69 -1.35
C PRO A 66 -18.25 -18.71 -0.69
N ALA A 67 -19.53 -18.42 -0.53
CA ALA A 67 -20.48 -19.37 0.06
C ALA A 67 -20.67 -20.65 -0.78
N SER A 68 -20.26 -20.62 -2.06
CA SER A 68 -20.03 -21.79 -2.92
C SER A 68 -18.52 -21.90 -3.23
N CYS A 69 -17.73 -22.25 -2.21
CA CYS A 69 -16.28 -22.33 -2.36
C CYS A 69 -15.89 -23.55 -3.22
N SER A 70 -15.13 -23.32 -4.30
CA SER A 70 -14.48 -24.42 -5.02
C SER A 70 -13.23 -24.90 -4.27
N MET A 71 -12.79 -26.12 -4.55
CA MET A 71 -11.51 -26.64 -4.03
C MET A 71 -10.31 -25.77 -4.43
N ALA A 72 -10.31 -25.21 -5.64
CA ALA A 72 -9.26 -24.29 -6.09
C ALA A 72 -9.25 -23.00 -5.26
N GLN A 73 -10.42 -22.41 -5.03
CA GLN A 73 -10.57 -21.21 -4.20
C GLN A 73 -10.16 -21.47 -2.74
N LEU A 74 -10.49 -22.64 -2.20
CA LEU A 74 -10.08 -23.02 -0.85
C LEU A 74 -8.55 -23.14 -0.75
N ARG A 75 -7.92 -23.77 -1.74
CA ARG A 75 -6.46 -23.90 -1.79
C ARG A 75 -5.77 -22.55 -1.95
N GLU A 76 -6.28 -21.68 -2.81
CA GLU A 76 -5.78 -20.32 -2.94
C GLU A 76 -5.87 -19.56 -1.62
N ALA A 77 -7.01 -19.66 -0.92
CA ALA A 77 -7.19 -19.05 0.39
C ALA A 77 -6.18 -19.60 1.42
N VAL A 78 -5.90 -20.91 1.42
CA VAL A 78 -4.90 -21.51 2.32
C VAL A 78 -3.49 -21.07 1.96
N ARG A 79 -3.10 -21.09 0.68
CA ARG A 79 -1.77 -20.66 0.21
C ARG A 79 -1.52 -19.17 0.49
N SER A 80 -2.52 -18.34 0.25
CA SER A 80 -2.49 -16.91 0.59
C SER A 80 -2.25 -16.69 2.08
N LYS A 81 -2.85 -17.52 2.94
CA LYS A 81 -2.64 -17.44 4.39
C LYS A 81 -1.37 -18.13 4.88
N PHE A 82 -0.79 -19.09 4.16
CA PHE A 82 0.43 -19.78 4.57
C PHE A 82 1.46 -19.88 3.42
N PRO A 83 2.03 -18.75 2.97
CA PRO A 83 2.88 -18.70 1.78
C PRO A 83 4.24 -19.41 1.93
N GLY A 84 4.62 -19.80 3.16
CA GLY A 84 5.85 -20.55 3.42
C GLY A 84 5.72 -22.07 3.29
N LEU A 85 4.50 -22.60 3.14
CA LEU A 85 4.25 -24.03 3.02
C LEU A 85 4.36 -24.46 1.55
N LYS A 86 5.25 -25.41 1.26
CA LYS A 86 5.51 -25.88 -0.11
C LYS A 86 4.35 -26.70 -0.68
N ALA A 87 3.71 -27.51 0.17
CA ALA A 87 2.51 -28.28 -0.15
C ALA A 87 1.68 -28.47 1.13
N VAL A 88 0.36 -28.49 0.98
CA VAL A 88 -0.58 -28.50 2.11
C VAL A 88 -1.70 -29.52 1.92
N LEU A 89 -2.04 -30.20 3.01
CA LEU A 89 -3.29 -30.95 3.13
C LEU A 89 -4.26 -30.15 3.99
N VAL A 90 -5.48 -29.98 3.49
CA VAL A 90 -6.57 -29.34 4.22
C VAL A 90 -7.45 -30.43 4.78
N LYS A 91 -7.73 -30.38 6.08
CA LYS A 91 -8.50 -31.39 6.80
C LYS A 91 -9.68 -30.75 7.54
N TYR A 92 -10.76 -31.48 7.72
CA TYR A 92 -11.84 -31.13 8.65
C TYR A 92 -11.90 -32.15 9.78
N LYS A 93 -12.60 -31.80 10.87
CA LYS A 93 -12.85 -32.72 11.98
C LYS A 93 -14.23 -33.33 11.79
N ASP A 94 -14.32 -34.66 11.72
CA ASP A 94 -15.60 -35.37 11.59
C ASP A 94 -16.36 -35.46 12.94
N LYS A 95 -17.46 -36.22 12.96
CA LYS A 95 -18.33 -36.36 14.14
C LYS A 95 -17.69 -37.22 15.23
N GLU A 96 -16.82 -38.13 14.83
CA GLU A 96 -16.03 -39.03 15.66
C GLU A 96 -14.82 -38.30 16.27
N GLY A 97 -14.44 -37.17 15.68
CA GLY A 97 -13.39 -36.29 16.13
C GLY A 97 -12.04 -36.51 15.42
N ASP A 98 -12.03 -37.28 14.35
CA ASP A 98 -10.87 -37.59 13.54
C ASP A 98 -10.65 -36.51 12.45
N LEU A 99 -9.39 -36.31 12.08
CA LEU A 99 -9.01 -35.35 11.04
C LEU A 99 -9.03 -36.00 9.66
N VAL A 100 -10.05 -35.68 8.88
CA VAL A 100 -10.27 -36.21 7.52
C VAL A 100 -9.75 -35.20 6.50
N THR A 101 -8.97 -35.69 5.53
CA THR A 101 -8.38 -34.84 4.48
C THR A 101 -9.40 -34.56 3.39
N ILE A 102 -9.52 -33.31 2.98
CA ILE A 102 -10.35 -32.86 1.86
C ILE A 102 -9.54 -32.97 0.57
N THR A 103 -9.98 -33.86 -0.31
CA THR A 103 -9.33 -34.20 -1.59
C THR A 103 -10.17 -33.83 -2.80
N ASN A 104 -11.49 -33.65 -2.64
CA ASN A 104 -12.43 -33.34 -3.71
C ASN A 104 -13.54 -32.38 -3.26
N GLN A 105 -14.36 -31.93 -4.22
CA GLN A 105 -15.42 -30.95 -3.98
C GLN A 105 -16.56 -31.50 -3.08
N ASP A 106 -16.82 -32.80 -3.12
CA ASP A 106 -17.89 -33.41 -2.33
C ASP A 106 -17.51 -33.51 -0.85
N GLU A 107 -16.25 -33.84 -0.56
CA GLU A 107 -15.69 -33.81 0.80
C GLU A 107 -15.67 -32.40 1.40
N LEU A 108 -15.46 -31.37 0.57
CA LEU A 108 -15.58 -29.98 1.01
C LEU A 108 -17.03 -29.64 1.40
N LYS A 109 -18.01 -30.09 0.61
CA LYS A 109 -19.43 -29.91 0.96
C LYS A 109 -19.79 -30.63 2.25
N TRP A 110 -19.29 -31.85 2.47
CA TRP A 110 -19.52 -32.57 3.73
C TRP A 110 -18.90 -31.83 4.92
N ALA A 111 -17.68 -31.31 4.78
CA ALA A 111 -17.06 -30.46 5.80
C ALA A 111 -17.89 -29.21 6.10
N GLU A 112 -18.50 -28.60 5.07
CA GLU A 112 -19.37 -27.44 5.18
C GLU A 112 -20.71 -27.74 5.85
N GLU A 113 -21.30 -28.91 5.61
CA GLU A 113 -22.56 -29.38 6.21
C GLU A 113 -22.41 -29.77 7.68
N LEU A 114 -21.20 -30.19 8.07
CA LEU A 114 -20.86 -30.47 9.47
C LEU A 114 -20.72 -29.22 10.33
N ALA A 115 -20.52 -28.05 9.73
CA ALA A 115 -20.46 -26.79 10.46
C ALA A 115 -21.86 -26.36 10.91
N GLU A 116 -22.04 -26.10 12.21
CA GLU A 116 -23.32 -25.62 12.75
C GLU A 116 -23.74 -24.32 12.07
N ALA A 117 -25.04 -24.17 11.78
CA ALA A 117 -25.59 -22.98 11.13
C ALA A 117 -25.27 -21.71 11.95
N GLY A 118 -24.41 -20.84 11.41
CA GLY A 118 -23.94 -19.61 12.06
C GLY A 118 -22.54 -19.70 12.67
N SER A 119 -21.88 -20.86 12.61
CA SER A 119 -20.48 -21.04 13.02
C SER A 119 -19.52 -20.91 11.82
N SER A 120 -18.27 -20.52 12.09
CA SER A 120 -17.20 -20.50 11.07
C SER A 120 -16.70 -21.91 10.78
N LEU A 121 -16.55 -22.28 9.50
CA LEU A 121 -15.97 -23.56 9.09
C LEU A 121 -14.53 -23.67 9.61
N ARG A 122 -14.22 -24.70 10.40
CA ARG A 122 -12.88 -24.92 10.94
C ARG A 122 -12.15 -26.00 10.13
N LEU A 123 -11.03 -25.60 9.54
CA LEU A 123 -10.15 -26.49 8.77
C LEU A 123 -8.76 -26.51 9.38
N TYR A 124 -8.12 -27.68 9.31
CA TYR A 124 -6.78 -27.94 9.81
C TYR A 124 -5.85 -28.09 8.63
N VAL A 125 -4.79 -27.30 8.62
CA VAL A 125 -3.76 -27.32 7.59
C VAL A 125 -2.59 -28.13 8.13
N THR A 126 -2.07 -29.05 7.33
CA THR A 126 -0.83 -29.79 7.63
C THR A 126 0.11 -29.69 6.46
N GLU A 127 1.39 -29.45 6.73
CA GLU A 127 2.43 -29.48 5.71
C GLU A 127 2.56 -30.91 5.15
N ALA A 128 2.71 -31.00 3.84
CA ALA A 128 2.82 -32.26 3.13
C ALA A 128 4.03 -32.24 2.19
N ASP A 129 4.41 -33.42 1.73
CA ASP A 129 5.33 -33.55 0.61
C ASP A 129 4.60 -33.17 -0.69
N PRO A 130 5.19 -32.37 -1.59
CA PRO A 130 4.61 -32.02 -2.89
C PRO A 130 4.09 -33.21 -3.71
N GLU A 131 4.66 -34.41 -3.55
CA GLU A 131 4.17 -35.62 -4.23
C GLU A 131 2.81 -36.12 -3.70
N HIS A 132 2.40 -35.66 -2.52
CA HIS A 132 1.17 -36.09 -1.82
C HIS A 132 0.08 -34.99 -1.82
N GLU A 133 0.29 -33.86 -2.51
CA GLU A 133 -0.75 -32.84 -2.67
C GLU A 133 -1.77 -33.30 -3.72
N PRO A 134 -3.08 -33.49 -3.37
CA PRO A 134 -4.05 -34.00 -4.33
C PRO A 134 -4.22 -33.03 -5.51
N TYR A 135 -3.91 -33.50 -6.73
CA TYR A 135 -4.00 -32.77 -8.00
C TYR A 135 -5.44 -32.38 -8.30
N VAL A 136 -5.68 -31.11 -8.67
CA VAL A 136 -6.98 -30.61 -9.14
C VAL A 136 -6.80 -30.25 -10.61
N ASP A 137 -7.58 -30.89 -11.47
CA ASP A 137 -7.59 -30.62 -12.90
C ASP A 137 -8.34 -29.31 -13.17
N ASP A 138 -7.62 -28.26 -13.56
CA ASP A 138 -8.19 -26.92 -13.85
C ASP A 138 -8.85 -26.84 -15.25
N THR A 139 -9.01 -27.96 -15.96
CA THR A 139 -9.67 -28.00 -17.27
C THR A 139 -11.13 -28.42 -17.18
N ASN A 140 -12.01 -27.50 -16.80
CA ASN A 140 -13.44 -27.59 -17.12
C ASN A 140 -14.00 -26.22 -17.52
N MET A 141 -13.53 -25.70 -18.66
CA MET A 141 -14.38 -24.89 -19.54
C MET A 141 -14.90 -25.80 -20.66
N GLU A 142 -16.22 -25.90 -20.74
CA GLU A 142 -16.98 -26.71 -21.68
C GLU A 142 -16.47 -26.56 -23.14
N ARG A 143 -15.90 -27.64 -23.70
CA ARG A 143 -15.92 -27.86 -25.14
C ARG A 143 -16.46 -29.25 -25.44
N ASN A 144 -17.72 -29.24 -25.79
CA ASN A 144 -18.49 -30.34 -26.34
C ASN A 144 -18.18 -30.49 -27.83
N VAL A 145 -17.32 -31.43 -28.26
CA VAL A 145 -17.44 -32.14 -29.56
C VAL A 145 -16.82 -33.54 -29.47
N ASN A 146 -17.62 -34.50 -29.92
CA ASN A 146 -17.40 -35.94 -30.01
C ASN A 146 -16.22 -36.43 -30.89
N SER A 147 -15.82 -37.67 -30.55
CA SER A 147 -15.40 -38.80 -31.40
C SER A 147 -13.91 -39.06 -31.70
N ASN A 148 -13.48 -40.18 -31.09
CA ASN A 148 -12.82 -41.36 -31.66
C ASN A 148 -11.34 -41.31 -32.09
N SER A 149 -10.53 -41.99 -31.27
CA SER A 149 -9.63 -43.12 -31.58
C SER A 149 -8.63 -43.02 -32.74
N ASP A 150 -7.36 -43.23 -32.36
CA ASP A 150 -6.41 -44.24 -32.85
C ASP A 150 -5.07 -43.75 -33.45
N ASN A 151 -4.02 -44.25 -32.80
CA ASN A 151 -2.63 -44.53 -33.18
C ASN A 151 -1.91 -43.78 -34.33
N GLY A 152 -0.82 -43.10 -33.93
CA GLY A 152 0.56 -43.35 -34.36
C GLY A 152 0.97 -43.18 -35.83
N SER A 153 1.87 -42.23 -36.12
CA SER A 153 2.99 -42.43 -37.06
C SER A 153 3.94 -41.23 -37.12
N ILE A 154 5.22 -41.56 -37.28
CA ILE A 154 6.40 -40.72 -37.44
C ILE A 154 6.49 -40.14 -38.88
N ARG A 155 7.10 -38.93 -38.96
CA ARG A 155 7.77 -38.25 -40.11
C ARG A 155 6.93 -37.60 -41.22
N SER A 156 7.10 -36.27 -41.35
CA SER A 156 7.85 -35.66 -42.48
C SER A 156 7.99 -34.14 -42.29
N ASN A 157 9.21 -33.64 -42.49
CA ASN A 157 9.53 -32.22 -42.72
C ASN A 157 8.59 -31.57 -43.73
N ARG A 158 8.26 -30.28 -43.51
CA ARG A 158 8.67 -29.15 -44.36
C ARG A 158 8.21 -27.82 -43.74
N GLN A 159 9.18 -26.91 -43.62
CA GLN A 159 9.08 -25.45 -43.70
C GLN A 159 7.80 -24.80 -43.15
N ASP A 160 7.94 -24.16 -41.98
CA ASP A 160 7.50 -22.77 -41.83
C ASP A 160 8.49 -22.06 -40.89
N GLU A 161 9.19 -21.09 -41.48
CA GLU A 161 9.91 -20.04 -40.76
C GLU A 161 8.87 -19.07 -40.19
N ASP A 162 8.31 -19.41 -39.03
CA ASP A 162 7.76 -18.38 -38.15
C ASP A 162 7.96 -18.82 -36.71
N ARG A 163 9.24 -18.88 -36.31
CA ARG A 163 9.59 -18.86 -34.89
C ARG A 163 9.39 -17.42 -34.41
N SER A 164 8.13 -17.06 -34.26
CA SER A 164 7.70 -16.35 -33.06
C SER A 164 8.35 -17.06 -31.89
N THR A 165 9.47 -16.51 -31.44
CA THR A 165 10.04 -16.84 -30.14
C THR A 165 9.06 -16.27 -29.11
N VAL A 166 7.94 -16.97 -28.92
CA VAL A 166 7.21 -16.91 -27.66
C VAL A 166 8.17 -17.50 -26.64
N THR A 167 9.05 -16.66 -26.11
CA THR A 167 9.74 -16.94 -24.86
C THR A 167 8.64 -17.24 -23.87
N CYS A 168 8.43 -18.52 -23.57
CA CYS A 168 7.54 -18.95 -22.50
C CYS A 168 8.17 -18.40 -21.22
N ILE A 169 7.71 -17.23 -20.79
CA ILE A 169 8.08 -16.69 -19.49
C ILE A 169 7.40 -17.59 -18.49
N ASP A 170 8.19 -18.31 -17.69
CA ASP A 170 7.64 -19.21 -16.69
C ASP A 170 6.67 -18.45 -15.76
N ASP A 171 5.54 -19.07 -15.42
CA ASP A 171 4.54 -18.49 -14.51
C ASP A 171 5.13 -18.05 -13.17
N TRP A 172 6.18 -18.74 -12.69
CA TRP A 172 6.86 -18.34 -11.46
C TRP A 172 7.63 -17.02 -11.60
N ILE A 173 8.13 -16.67 -12.79
CA ILE A 173 8.79 -15.38 -13.06
C ILE A 173 7.75 -14.27 -13.04
N VAL A 174 6.58 -14.50 -13.64
CA VAL A 174 5.46 -13.56 -13.60
C VAL A 174 4.97 -13.38 -12.16
N GLN A 175 4.84 -14.47 -11.40
CA GLN A 175 4.46 -14.43 -9.99
C GLN A 175 5.53 -13.73 -9.15
N PHE A 176 6.82 -13.99 -9.37
CA PHE A 176 7.91 -13.32 -8.70
C PHE A 176 7.92 -11.82 -9.02
N ALA A 177 7.76 -11.45 -10.29
CA ALA A 177 7.67 -10.05 -10.70
C ALA A 177 6.47 -9.35 -10.05
N ARG A 178 5.31 -10.02 -9.96
CA ARG A 178 4.13 -9.51 -9.24
C ARG A 178 4.39 -9.36 -7.75
N LEU A 179 4.99 -10.38 -7.11
CA LEU A 179 5.35 -10.35 -5.69
C LEU A 179 6.38 -9.25 -5.40
N PHE A 180 7.38 -9.10 -6.27
CA PHE A 180 8.39 -8.07 -6.19
C PHE A 180 7.80 -6.68 -6.42
N LYS A 181 6.90 -6.50 -7.40
CA LYS A 181 6.14 -5.26 -7.62
C LYS A 181 5.32 -4.90 -6.38
N ASN A 182 4.62 -5.87 -5.78
CA ASN A 182 3.86 -5.66 -4.55
C ASN A 182 4.76 -5.37 -3.34
N HIS A 183 5.93 -6.01 -3.25
CA HIS A 183 6.85 -5.86 -2.13
C HIS A 183 7.69 -4.58 -2.19
N VAL A 184 8.22 -4.25 -3.37
CA VAL A 184 9.15 -3.13 -3.63
C VAL A 184 8.43 -1.91 -4.21
N GLY A 185 7.16 -2.03 -4.59
CA GLY A 185 6.33 -0.90 -5.02
C GLY A 185 6.79 -0.25 -6.32
N ILE A 186 7.49 -0.99 -7.17
CA ILE A 186 7.99 -0.51 -8.45
C ILE A 186 6.97 -0.91 -9.52
N SER A 187 6.34 0.08 -10.17
CA SER A 187 5.50 -0.12 -11.35
C SER A 187 6.35 0.11 -12.59
N SER A 188 6.83 -0.97 -13.23
CA SER A 188 7.61 -0.87 -14.47
C SER A 188 6.77 -0.41 -15.66
N ASP A 189 5.48 -0.76 -15.65
CA ASP A 189 4.60 -0.63 -16.81
C ASP A 189 4.42 0.85 -17.18
N GLU A 190 4.20 1.71 -16.18
CA GLU A 190 4.04 3.14 -16.41
C GLU A 190 5.31 3.81 -16.97
N TYR A 191 6.49 3.38 -16.52
CA TYR A 191 7.77 3.90 -17.03
C TYR A 191 8.00 3.48 -18.48
N LEU A 192 7.67 2.23 -18.83
CA LEU A 192 7.81 1.71 -20.19
C LEU A 192 6.85 2.41 -21.15
N ASP A 193 5.60 2.60 -20.74
CA ASP A 193 4.58 3.29 -21.54
C ASP A 193 4.99 4.75 -21.81
N LEU A 194 5.47 5.46 -20.78
CA LEU A 194 5.99 6.83 -20.92
C LEU A 194 7.17 6.91 -21.88
N HIS A 195 8.12 5.96 -21.79
CA HIS A 195 9.28 5.91 -22.67
C HIS A 195 8.88 5.69 -24.13
N GLU A 196 7.99 4.74 -24.39
CA GLU A 196 7.50 4.44 -25.73
C GLU A 196 6.78 5.63 -26.37
N VAL A 197 5.82 6.23 -25.64
CA VAL A 197 5.09 7.42 -26.09
C VAL A 197 6.04 8.59 -26.39
N SER A 198 6.96 8.87 -25.47
CA SER A 198 7.87 10.01 -25.61
C SER A 198 8.85 9.84 -26.76
N MET A 199 9.34 8.62 -26.98
CA MET A 199 10.22 8.32 -28.11
C MET A 199 9.47 8.49 -29.44
N LYS A 200 8.20 8.04 -29.50
CA LYS A 200 7.34 8.27 -30.68
C LYS A 200 7.12 9.76 -30.92
N LEU A 201 6.68 10.52 -29.92
CA LEU A 201 6.48 11.97 -30.03
C LEU A 201 7.74 12.71 -30.50
N TYR A 202 8.89 12.36 -29.93
CA TYR A 202 10.18 12.97 -30.30
C TYR A 202 10.58 12.65 -31.75
N THR A 203 10.36 11.40 -32.18
CA THR A 203 10.72 10.95 -33.53
C THR A 203 9.78 11.59 -34.57
N GLU A 204 8.47 11.59 -34.32
CA GLU A 204 7.47 12.21 -35.19
C GLU A 204 7.75 13.71 -35.36
N ALA A 205 8.09 14.41 -34.27
CA ALA A 205 8.44 15.83 -34.32
C ALA A 205 9.72 16.15 -35.13
N ILE A 206 10.59 15.16 -35.36
CA ILE A 206 11.85 15.31 -36.11
C ILE A 206 11.71 14.83 -37.57
N GLU A 207 10.89 13.82 -37.83
CA GLU A 207 10.68 13.25 -39.17
C GLU A 207 9.94 14.24 -40.09
N ASP A 208 9.05 15.04 -39.54
CA ASP A 208 8.52 16.23 -40.20
C ASP A 208 9.57 17.36 -40.12
N THR A 209 10.23 17.68 -41.23
CA THR A 209 11.25 18.76 -41.32
C THR A 209 10.69 20.11 -40.86
N ILE A 210 10.77 20.50 -39.59
CA ILE A 210 9.90 21.58 -39.10
C ILE A 210 10.54 22.59 -38.12
N THR A 211 10.38 23.87 -38.47
CA THR A 211 10.51 25.08 -37.64
C THR A 211 9.13 25.71 -37.34
N THR A 212 8.05 24.92 -37.28
CA THR A 212 6.67 25.39 -37.05
C THR A 212 6.29 25.32 -35.57
N GLU A 213 5.24 26.07 -35.20
CA GLU A 213 4.76 26.16 -33.82
C GLU A 213 4.15 24.83 -33.34
N GLU A 214 3.54 24.05 -34.22
CA GLU A 214 2.93 22.75 -33.88
C GLU A 214 3.98 21.72 -33.41
N ALA A 215 5.16 21.69 -34.01
CA ALA A 215 6.24 20.81 -33.56
C ALA A 215 6.81 21.23 -32.19
N GLN A 216 6.79 22.52 -31.86
CA GLN A 216 7.23 23.00 -30.54
C GLN A 216 6.31 22.50 -29.41
N GLU A 217 4.99 22.45 -29.64
CA GLU A 217 4.05 21.88 -28.65
C GLU A 217 4.36 20.39 -28.36
N VAL A 218 4.76 19.64 -29.39
CA VAL A 218 5.12 18.22 -29.27
C VAL A 218 6.45 18.05 -28.55
N PHE A 219 7.46 18.89 -28.85
CA PHE A 219 8.73 18.87 -28.14
C PHE A 219 8.56 19.17 -26.66
N HIS A 220 7.71 20.14 -26.29
CA HIS A 220 7.40 20.43 -24.89
C HIS A 220 6.68 19.28 -24.20
N LEU A 221 5.78 18.58 -24.87
CA LEU A 221 5.12 17.39 -24.32
C LEU A 221 6.12 16.25 -24.09
N ALA A 222 6.98 15.97 -25.08
CA ALA A 222 8.05 14.98 -24.95
C ALA A 222 9.03 15.35 -23.82
N GLU A 223 9.45 16.62 -23.73
CA GLU A 223 10.28 17.13 -22.64
C GLU A 223 9.65 16.86 -21.27
N GLY A 224 8.36 17.19 -21.10
CA GLY A 224 7.61 16.94 -19.87
C GLY A 224 7.58 15.45 -19.49
N ASN A 225 7.34 14.56 -20.46
CA ASN A 225 7.31 13.12 -20.23
C ASN A 225 8.70 12.56 -19.89
N PHE A 226 9.78 13.09 -20.49
CA PHE A 226 11.16 12.76 -20.10
C PHE A 226 11.52 13.26 -18.70
N GLN A 227 11.04 14.43 -18.29
CA GLN A 227 11.19 14.91 -16.90
C GLN A 227 10.46 14.02 -15.90
N GLU A 228 9.22 13.60 -16.21
CA GLU A 228 8.45 12.64 -15.40
C GLU A 228 9.19 11.30 -15.28
N MET A 229 9.72 10.75 -16.37
CA MET A 229 10.53 9.53 -16.35
C MET A 229 11.79 9.68 -15.49
N ALA A 230 12.50 10.80 -15.60
CA ALA A 230 13.68 11.06 -14.78
C ALA A 230 13.33 11.11 -13.29
N ALA A 231 12.24 11.82 -12.93
CA ALA A 231 11.74 11.88 -11.57
C ALA A 231 11.34 10.49 -11.03
N LEU A 232 10.63 9.69 -11.84
CA LEU A 232 10.25 8.33 -11.48
C LEU A 232 11.45 7.40 -11.31
N ALA A 233 12.47 7.51 -12.16
CA ALA A 233 13.69 6.71 -12.04
C ALA A 233 14.41 7.00 -10.71
N PHE A 234 14.56 8.27 -10.36
CA PHE A 234 15.14 8.68 -9.08
C PHE A 234 14.26 8.25 -7.89
N PHE A 235 12.94 8.41 -7.98
CA PHE A 235 12.00 7.95 -6.96
C PHE A 235 12.10 6.45 -6.71
N HIS A 236 12.10 5.63 -7.76
CA HIS A 236 12.23 4.18 -7.62
C HIS A 236 13.61 3.77 -7.10
N TRP A 237 14.68 4.48 -7.48
CA TRP A 237 16.00 4.28 -6.89
C TRP A 237 15.99 4.59 -5.38
N GLY A 238 15.34 5.68 -4.96
CA GLY A 238 15.12 5.97 -3.54
C GLY A 238 14.37 4.84 -2.82
N ASN A 239 13.35 4.26 -3.45
CA ASN A 239 12.58 3.14 -2.88
C ASN A 239 13.44 1.88 -2.67
N VAL A 240 14.43 1.64 -3.53
CA VAL A 240 15.40 0.55 -3.33
C VAL A 240 16.22 0.80 -2.06
N HIS A 241 16.69 2.03 -1.84
CA HIS A 241 17.42 2.39 -0.62
C HIS A 241 16.55 2.30 0.63
N MET A 242 15.29 2.77 0.58
CA MET A 242 14.32 2.56 1.66
C MET A 242 14.15 1.07 1.97
N SER A 243 14.03 0.20 0.96
CA SER A 243 13.95 -1.26 1.18
C SER A 243 15.23 -1.84 1.81
N ARG A 244 16.41 -1.32 1.46
CA ARG A 244 17.70 -1.76 2.03
C ARG A 244 17.90 -1.31 3.48
N ALA A 245 17.43 -0.12 3.85
CA ALA A 245 17.42 0.37 5.23
C ALA A 245 16.58 -0.54 6.15
N ARG A 246 15.55 -1.17 5.60
CA ARG A 246 14.62 -2.06 6.33
C ARG A 246 15.11 -3.52 6.45
N LYS A 247 16.30 -3.84 5.93
CA LYS A 247 16.83 -5.20 5.97
C LYS A 247 16.85 -5.73 7.40
N ARG A 248 16.38 -6.97 7.56
CA ARG A 248 16.26 -7.62 8.88
C ARG A 248 17.62 -7.79 9.54
N LEU A 249 17.71 -7.32 10.79
CA LEU A 249 18.73 -7.75 11.73
C LEU A 249 18.34 -9.15 12.23
N LEU A 250 19.15 -10.16 11.95
CA LEU A 250 18.95 -11.51 12.47
C LEU A 250 19.76 -11.65 13.76
N LEU A 251 19.14 -11.32 14.89
CA LEU A 251 19.71 -11.58 16.21
C LEU A 251 19.42 -13.04 16.59
N SER A 252 20.46 -13.79 16.96
CA SER A 252 20.29 -15.11 17.58
C SER A 252 20.06 -14.92 19.08
N GLY A 253 19.01 -15.53 19.64
CA GLY A 253 18.60 -15.35 21.04
C GLY A 253 19.65 -15.76 22.09
N ASP A 254 20.67 -16.51 21.69
CA ASP A 254 21.78 -16.97 22.55
C ASP A 254 23.02 -16.06 22.48
N SER A 255 22.94 -14.91 21.80
CA SER A 255 24.09 -14.02 21.60
C SER A 255 24.43 -13.24 22.88
N PRO A 256 25.72 -13.16 23.28
CA PRO A 256 26.18 -12.28 24.35
C PRO A 256 25.72 -10.83 24.16
N SER A 257 25.31 -10.16 25.24
CA SER A 257 24.77 -8.78 25.22
C SER A 257 25.70 -7.77 24.55
N GLU A 258 27.02 -7.88 24.72
CA GLU A 258 28.00 -7.02 24.03
C GLU A 258 28.02 -7.23 22.50
N LEU A 259 27.84 -8.46 22.03
CA LEU A 259 27.74 -8.76 20.60
C LEU A 259 26.42 -8.26 20.01
N VAL A 260 25.33 -8.28 20.79
CA VAL A 260 24.04 -7.71 20.38
C VAL A 260 24.14 -6.19 20.22
N LEU A 261 24.78 -5.49 21.16
CA LEU A 261 24.99 -4.04 21.09
C LEU A 261 25.79 -3.61 19.85
N GLU A 262 26.89 -4.31 19.55
CA GLU A 262 27.72 -4.00 18.37
C GLU A 262 26.94 -4.25 17.07
N GLN A 263 26.24 -5.39 16.96
CA GLN A 263 25.39 -5.71 15.79
C GLN A 263 24.28 -4.68 15.58
N VAL A 264 23.70 -4.18 16.67
CA VAL A 264 22.65 -3.17 16.63
C VAL A 264 23.19 -1.83 16.17
N LYS A 265 24.38 -1.45 16.63
CA LYS A 265 25.07 -0.24 16.17
C LYS A 265 25.40 -0.32 14.68
N GLU A 266 25.98 -1.43 14.22
CA GLU A 266 26.26 -1.65 12.79
C GLU A 266 24.96 -1.57 11.95
N ALA A 267 23.88 -2.16 12.44
CA ALA A 267 22.58 -2.12 11.77
C ALA A 267 21.98 -0.71 11.73
N TYR A 268 22.13 0.07 12.81
CA TYR A 268 21.74 1.47 12.87
C TYR A 268 22.51 2.32 11.87
N GLU A 269 23.84 2.22 11.85
CA GLU A 269 24.69 2.97 10.92
C GLU A 269 24.36 2.62 9.46
N TRP A 270 24.17 1.33 9.16
CA TRP A 270 23.73 0.86 7.85
C TRP A 270 22.37 1.46 7.45
N ALA A 271 21.37 1.37 8.33
CA ALA A 271 20.03 1.87 8.04
C ALA A 271 20.03 3.39 7.84
N ARG A 272 20.76 4.13 8.68
CA ARG A 272 20.95 5.58 8.54
C ARG A 272 21.59 5.95 7.21
N ASP A 273 22.63 5.25 6.79
CA ASP A 273 23.30 5.49 5.50
C ASP A 273 22.39 5.20 4.30
N GLU A 274 21.59 4.14 4.37
CA GLU A 274 20.61 3.85 3.32
C GLU A 274 19.45 4.87 3.31
N TYR A 275 18.99 5.38 4.46
CA TYR A 275 18.04 6.49 4.52
C TYR A 275 18.60 7.78 3.88
N ASN A 276 19.86 8.12 4.15
CA ASN A 276 20.52 9.29 3.53
C ASN A 276 20.61 9.14 2.00
N LYS A 277 20.93 7.93 1.50
CA LYS A 277 20.94 7.65 0.06
C LYS A 277 19.54 7.77 -0.53
N ALA A 278 18.51 7.27 0.16
CA ALA A 278 17.13 7.42 -0.27
C ALA A 278 16.73 8.90 -0.38
N GLY A 279 17.02 9.70 0.65
CA GLY A 279 16.76 11.15 0.67
C GLY A 279 17.41 11.87 -0.50
N THR A 280 18.69 11.60 -0.78
CA THR A 280 19.41 12.17 -1.93
C THR A 280 18.69 11.87 -3.26
N ARG A 281 18.22 10.62 -3.44
CA ARG A 281 17.49 10.23 -4.65
C ARG A 281 16.12 10.89 -4.76
N TYR A 282 15.39 11.04 -3.66
CA TYR A 282 14.12 11.77 -3.71
C TYR A 282 14.32 13.27 -3.98
N GLU A 283 15.41 13.89 -3.48
CA GLU A 283 15.78 15.25 -3.87
C GLU A 283 16.10 15.36 -5.35
N ASP A 284 16.83 14.39 -5.93
CA ASP A 284 17.10 14.34 -7.37
C ASP A 284 15.80 14.23 -8.17
N ALA A 285 14.81 13.48 -7.69
CA ALA A 285 13.48 13.39 -8.32
C ALA A 285 12.76 14.74 -8.35
N VAL A 286 12.72 15.45 -7.22
CA VAL A 286 12.09 16.78 -7.11
C VAL A 286 12.86 17.83 -7.94
N LYS A 287 14.18 17.72 -8.05
CA LYS A 287 14.98 18.59 -8.93
C LYS A 287 14.70 18.34 -10.41
N ALA A 288 14.51 17.08 -10.80
CA ALA A 288 14.16 16.71 -12.17
C ALA A 288 12.75 17.19 -12.56
N LYS A 289 11.80 17.11 -11.63
CA LYS A 289 10.42 17.57 -11.83
C LYS A 289 9.89 18.27 -10.56
N PRO A 290 9.89 19.62 -10.51
CA PRO A 290 9.48 20.36 -9.32
C PRO A 290 8.00 20.21 -8.93
N ASP A 291 7.13 19.83 -9.88
CA ASP A 291 5.71 19.57 -9.66
C ASP A 291 5.40 18.10 -9.30
N PHE A 292 6.42 17.29 -9.00
CA PHE A 292 6.30 15.87 -8.63
C PHE A 292 5.99 15.69 -7.13
N PHE A 293 4.70 15.70 -6.80
CA PHE A 293 4.23 15.64 -5.40
C PHE A 293 4.67 14.35 -4.67
N GLU A 294 4.79 13.22 -5.40
CA GLU A 294 5.26 11.95 -4.83
C GLU A 294 6.70 12.04 -4.31
N GLY A 295 7.54 12.87 -4.92
CA GLY A 295 8.90 13.12 -4.46
C GLY A 295 8.93 13.76 -3.07
N PHE A 296 8.08 14.76 -2.84
CA PHE A 296 7.93 15.41 -1.54
C PHE A 296 7.37 14.45 -0.49
N LEU A 297 6.34 13.68 -0.81
CA LEU A 297 5.78 12.70 0.11
C LEU A 297 6.77 11.56 0.43
N ALA A 298 7.63 11.18 -0.51
CA ALA A 298 8.70 10.22 -0.26
C ALA A 298 9.81 10.79 0.62
N LEU A 299 10.21 12.05 0.42
CA LEU A 299 11.12 12.76 1.33
C LEU A 299 10.56 12.82 2.75
N ALA A 300 9.28 13.17 2.89
CA ALA A 300 8.61 13.23 4.18
C ALA A 300 8.69 11.90 4.92
N HIS A 301 8.31 10.81 4.25
CA HIS A 301 8.34 9.48 4.84
C HIS A 301 9.77 9.01 5.16
N GLN A 302 10.75 9.27 4.29
CA GLN A 302 12.15 8.94 4.54
C GLN A 302 12.67 9.64 5.80
N GLN A 303 12.43 10.94 5.92
CA GLN A 303 12.89 11.76 7.05
C GLN A 303 12.19 11.38 8.35
N PHE A 304 10.89 11.08 8.29
CA PHE A 304 10.13 10.55 9.41
C PHE A 304 10.73 9.23 9.91
N GLU A 305 10.97 8.27 9.02
CA GLU A 305 11.56 6.97 9.38
C GLU A 305 12.98 7.11 9.93
N GLN A 306 13.78 8.04 9.39
CA GLN A 306 15.13 8.33 9.90
C GLN A 306 15.09 8.99 11.28
N ALA A 307 14.15 9.90 11.53
CA ALA A 307 13.94 10.54 12.83
C ALA A 307 13.59 9.48 13.88
N LYS A 308 12.64 8.61 13.53
CA LYS A 308 12.19 7.50 14.35
C LYS A 308 13.34 6.54 14.68
N LEU A 309 14.09 6.09 13.67
CA LEU A 309 15.26 5.23 13.87
C LEU A 309 16.27 5.86 14.83
N SER A 310 16.60 7.14 14.61
CA SER A 310 17.59 7.86 15.41
C SER A 310 17.13 8.06 16.86
N TRP A 311 15.84 8.29 17.07
CA TRP A 311 15.24 8.38 18.39
C TRP A 311 15.32 7.07 19.17
N TYR A 312 14.88 5.97 18.58
CA TYR A 312 14.92 4.67 19.24
C TYR A 312 16.37 4.21 19.48
N TYR A 313 17.30 4.54 18.58
CA TYR A 313 18.72 4.29 18.82
C TYR A 313 19.28 5.10 19.99
N ALA A 314 18.95 6.39 20.07
CA ALA A 314 19.40 7.24 21.18
C ALA A 314 18.89 6.74 22.54
N ILE A 315 17.63 6.30 22.61
CA ILE A 315 17.06 5.70 23.83
C ILE A 315 17.78 4.39 24.18
N GLY A 316 17.85 3.42 23.26
CA GLY A 316 18.41 2.10 23.54
C GLY A 316 19.92 2.10 23.81
N SER A 317 20.65 3.08 23.29
CA SER A 317 22.09 3.24 23.56
C SER A 317 22.40 4.08 24.81
N ASN A 318 21.38 4.58 25.51
CA ASN A 318 21.53 5.57 26.59
C ASN A 318 22.41 6.77 26.17
N ALA A 319 22.24 7.22 24.93
CA ALA A 319 22.97 8.38 24.42
C ALA A 319 22.52 9.67 25.12
N ASP A 320 23.39 10.68 25.08
CA ASP A 320 23.05 12.02 25.59
C ASP A 320 21.95 12.66 24.72
N LEU A 321 20.71 12.62 25.23
CA LEU A 321 19.51 13.15 24.59
C LEU A 321 19.63 14.64 24.27
N ASP A 322 20.37 15.40 25.08
CA ASP A 322 20.58 16.84 24.84
C ASP A 322 21.43 17.07 23.56
N SER A 323 22.30 16.12 23.22
CA SER A 323 23.16 16.21 22.03
C SER A 323 22.46 15.80 20.73
N CYS A 324 21.56 14.81 20.77
CA CYS A 324 20.94 14.25 19.55
C CYS A 324 19.51 14.75 19.29
N SER A 325 18.85 15.34 20.29
CA SER A 325 17.46 15.82 20.17
C SER A 325 17.27 16.89 19.09
N SER A 326 18.25 17.76 18.87
CA SER A 326 18.16 18.81 17.85
C SER A 326 18.09 18.25 16.43
N GLU A 327 18.91 17.23 16.12
CA GLU A 327 18.94 16.61 14.79
C GLU A 327 17.66 15.81 14.54
N ILE A 328 17.16 15.10 15.55
CA ILE A 328 15.90 14.33 15.49
C ILE A 328 14.70 15.25 15.25
N LEU A 329 14.60 16.34 16.01
CA LEU A 329 13.53 17.33 15.83
C LEU A 329 13.63 18.05 14.49
N GLU A 330 14.85 18.29 13.97
CA GLU A 330 15.04 18.83 12.63
C GLU A 330 14.52 17.88 11.54
N LEU A 331 14.75 16.57 11.68
CA LEU A 331 14.19 15.57 10.76
C LEU A 331 12.66 15.56 10.79
N PHE A 332 12.03 15.65 11.97
CA PHE A 332 10.58 15.79 12.08
C PHE A 332 10.06 17.06 11.40
N ASN A 333 10.73 18.21 11.60
CA ASN A 333 10.34 19.46 10.94
C ASN A 333 10.43 19.35 9.41
N LYS A 334 11.53 18.79 8.89
CA LYS A 334 11.68 18.57 7.44
C LYS A 334 10.61 17.63 6.90
N ALA A 335 10.28 16.58 7.65
CA ALA A 335 9.27 15.61 7.25
C ALA A 335 7.89 16.27 7.18
N GLU A 336 7.56 17.12 8.15
CA GLU A 336 6.30 17.88 8.18
C GLU A 336 6.23 18.92 7.06
N ASP A 337 7.30 19.67 6.81
CA ASP A 337 7.36 20.63 5.70
C ASP A 337 7.17 19.94 4.34
N ASN A 338 7.71 18.73 4.17
CA ASN A 338 7.60 17.97 2.93
C ASN A 338 6.22 17.33 2.74
N ILE A 339 5.57 16.86 3.81
CA ILE A 339 4.21 16.32 3.69
C ILE A 339 3.20 17.43 3.38
N GLU A 340 3.38 18.62 3.96
CA GLU A 340 2.56 19.80 3.67
C GLU A 340 2.71 20.24 2.21
N LYS A 341 3.96 20.37 1.71
CA LYS A 341 4.17 20.68 0.27
C LYS A 341 3.58 19.62 -0.65
N GLY A 342 3.83 18.35 -0.34
CA GLY A 342 3.35 17.23 -1.16
C GLY A 342 1.83 17.17 -1.25
N ILE A 343 1.12 17.39 -0.14
CA ILE A 343 -0.35 17.39 -0.15
C ILE A 343 -0.92 18.64 -0.82
N GLU A 344 -0.35 19.83 -0.60
CA GLU A 344 -0.80 21.07 -1.25
C GLU A 344 -0.72 20.95 -2.77
N MET A 345 0.43 20.49 -3.29
CA MET A 345 0.64 20.27 -4.72
C MET A 345 -0.35 19.24 -5.29
N TRP A 346 -0.54 18.13 -4.59
CA TRP A 346 -1.49 17.11 -5.01
C TRP A 346 -2.93 17.63 -5.02
N GLU A 347 -3.34 18.41 -4.03
CA GLU A 347 -4.68 18.99 -3.95
C GLU A 347 -4.94 20.02 -5.05
N GLU A 348 -3.95 20.84 -5.40
CA GLU A 348 -4.01 21.76 -6.54
C GLU A 348 -4.16 20.99 -7.87
N MET A 349 -3.36 19.93 -8.06
CA MET A 349 -3.44 19.07 -9.24
C MET A 349 -4.81 18.39 -9.36
N GLU A 350 -5.33 17.86 -8.25
CA GLU A 350 -6.64 17.22 -8.20
C GLU A 350 -7.78 18.21 -8.45
N GLU A 351 -7.69 19.44 -7.94
CA GLU A 351 -8.66 20.50 -8.22
C GLU A 351 -8.68 20.87 -9.71
N GLN A 352 -7.49 21.00 -10.33
CA GLN A 352 -7.38 21.25 -11.77
C GLN A 352 -7.97 20.10 -12.60
N ARG A 353 -7.70 18.86 -12.21
CA ARG A 353 -8.29 17.66 -12.84
C ARG A 353 -9.82 17.70 -12.78
N LEU A 354 -10.39 18.06 -11.63
CA LEU A 354 -11.84 18.17 -11.46
C LEU A 354 -12.44 19.32 -12.29
N LYS A 355 -11.77 20.47 -12.37
CA LYS A 355 -12.19 21.62 -13.20
C LYS A 355 -12.18 21.29 -14.69
N ASN A 356 -11.22 20.49 -15.13
CA ASN A 356 -11.04 20.11 -16.53
C ASN A 356 -11.70 18.77 -16.90
N ARG A 357 -12.54 18.18 -16.03
CA ARG A 357 -13.14 16.85 -16.22
C ARG A 357 -13.89 16.65 -17.55
N SER A 358 -14.40 17.72 -18.16
CA SER A 358 -15.12 17.68 -19.44
C SER A 358 -14.28 18.07 -20.66
N LYS A 359 -13.00 18.38 -20.47
CA LYS A 359 -12.08 18.79 -21.53
C LYS A 359 -11.00 17.72 -21.71
N PRO A 360 -10.67 17.32 -22.95
CA PRO A 360 -9.49 16.48 -23.18
C PRO A 360 -8.24 17.22 -22.68
N SER A 361 -7.29 16.47 -22.11
CA SER A 361 -6.00 17.04 -21.71
C SER A 361 -5.25 17.55 -22.94
N GLN A 362 -4.34 18.51 -22.76
CA GLN A 362 -3.50 19.00 -23.86
C GLN A 362 -2.73 17.85 -24.51
N GLU A 363 -2.24 16.90 -23.70
CA GLU A 363 -1.59 15.67 -24.16
C GLU A 363 -2.51 14.83 -25.05
N ASN A 364 -3.76 14.57 -24.63
CA ASN A 364 -4.71 13.80 -25.43
C ASN A 364 -5.05 14.49 -26.76
N ILE A 365 -5.17 15.83 -26.75
CA ILE A 365 -5.41 16.61 -27.98
C ILE A 365 -4.22 16.47 -28.95
N VAL A 366 -2.98 16.51 -28.44
CA VAL A 366 -1.78 16.36 -29.27
C VAL A 366 -1.67 14.94 -29.81
N LEU A 367 -1.92 13.92 -28.97
CA LEU A 367 -1.92 12.51 -29.39
C LEU A 367 -2.97 12.22 -30.47
N GLU A 368 -4.19 12.76 -30.33
CA GLU A 368 -5.25 12.63 -31.34
C GLU A 368 -4.88 13.32 -32.66
N LYS A 369 -4.28 14.52 -32.61
CA LYS A 369 -3.78 15.21 -33.82
C LYS A 369 -2.71 14.39 -34.56
N MET A 370 -1.94 13.59 -33.84
CA MET A 370 -0.85 12.76 -34.37
C MET A 370 -1.29 11.35 -34.78
N GLY A 371 -2.56 10.98 -34.62
CA GLY A 371 -3.02 9.62 -34.88
C GLY A 371 -2.47 8.58 -33.89
N LEU A 372 -2.13 9.02 -32.67
CA LEU A 372 -1.58 8.22 -31.58
C LEU A 372 -2.63 7.90 -30.51
N GLU A 373 -3.89 7.72 -30.92
CA GLU A 373 -5.01 7.48 -29.99
C GLU A 373 -4.85 6.19 -29.18
N GLU A 374 -4.07 5.22 -29.68
CA GLU A 374 -3.76 3.97 -28.97
C GLU A 374 -3.06 4.19 -27.62
N TYR A 375 -2.42 5.34 -27.43
CA TYR A 375 -1.71 5.71 -26.20
C TYR A 375 -2.56 6.49 -25.20
N ILE A 376 -3.79 6.86 -25.56
CA ILE A 376 -4.70 7.57 -24.66
C ILE A 376 -5.24 6.58 -23.63
N LYS A 377 -4.82 6.74 -22.37
CA LYS A 377 -5.34 5.95 -21.24
C LYS A 377 -6.59 6.60 -20.66
N ASP A 378 -7.74 6.02 -20.95
CA ASP A 378 -9.00 6.42 -20.32
C ASP A 378 -9.14 5.81 -18.91
N VAL A 379 -8.87 6.63 -17.88
CA VAL A 379 -9.26 6.30 -16.51
C VAL A 379 -10.69 6.76 -16.28
N SER A 380 -11.57 5.85 -15.85
CA SER A 380 -12.95 6.22 -15.58
C SER A 380 -13.00 7.26 -14.45
N THR A 381 -14.01 8.14 -14.49
CA THR A 381 -14.10 9.20 -13.49
C THR A 381 -14.37 8.68 -12.07
N ASP A 382 -14.95 7.48 -11.97
CA ASP A 382 -15.20 6.80 -10.69
C ASP A 382 -13.88 6.24 -10.14
N ASP A 383 -13.09 5.56 -10.98
CA ASP A 383 -11.77 5.03 -10.60
C ASP A 383 -10.82 6.15 -10.16
N ALA A 384 -10.81 7.27 -10.89
CA ALA A 384 -9.98 8.43 -10.55
C ALA A 384 -10.40 9.07 -9.20
N ALA A 385 -11.71 9.14 -8.92
CA ALA A 385 -12.21 9.66 -7.66
C ALA A 385 -11.88 8.72 -6.49
N GLU A 386 -11.99 7.41 -6.70
CA GLU A 386 -11.60 6.41 -5.70
C GLU A 386 -10.09 6.46 -5.43
N GLN A 387 -9.24 6.54 -6.47
CA GLN A 387 -7.80 6.71 -6.33
C GLN A 387 -7.45 7.97 -5.54
N ALA A 388 -8.06 9.12 -5.85
CA ALA A 388 -7.85 10.37 -5.14
C ALA A 388 -8.26 10.29 -3.65
N SER A 389 -9.40 9.65 -3.36
CA SER A 389 -9.87 9.40 -2.00
C SER A 389 -8.88 8.51 -1.23
N ASN A 390 -8.39 7.45 -1.86
CA ASN A 390 -7.45 6.49 -1.26
C ASN A 390 -6.10 7.15 -0.96
N LEU A 391 -5.59 7.96 -1.90
CA LEU A 391 -4.35 8.70 -1.72
C LEU A 391 -4.46 9.73 -0.59
N ARG A 392 -5.52 10.55 -0.59
CA ARG A 392 -5.79 11.51 0.50
C ARG A 392 -5.85 10.82 1.85
N SER A 393 -6.55 9.69 1.93
CA SER A 393 -6.63 8.90 3.16
C SER A 393 -5.25 8.50 3.65
N GLN A 394 -4.42 7.86 2.81
CA GLN A 394 -3.10 7.39 3.21
C GLN A 394 -2.11 8.50 3.56
N ILE A 395 -2.14 9.65 2.85
CA ILE A 395 -1.31 10.81 3.21
C ILE A 395 -1.67 11.29 4.62
N ASN A 396 -2.97 11.37 4.94
CA ASN A 396 -3.42 11.75 6.27
C ASN A 396 -3.03 10.72 7.35
N ILE A 397 -2.97 9.42 7.03
CA ILE A 397 -2.45 8.40 7.95
C ILE A 397 -0.97 8.62 8.23
N LEU A 398 -0.16 8.78 7.18
CA LEU A 398 1.26 9.05 7.33
C LEU A 398 1.51 10.31 8.17
N TRP A 399 0.76 11.38 7.90
CA TRP A 399 0.89 12.62 8.67
C TRP A 399 0.49 12.43 10.14
N GLY A 400 -0.59 11.68 10.39
CA GLY A 400 -0.97 11.31 11.75
C GLY A 400 0.12 10.53 12.48
N MET A 401 0.76 9.57 11.81
CA MET A 401 1.85 8.78 12.39
C MET A 401 3.06 9.65 12.74
N LEU A 402 3.46 10.52 11.82
CA LEU A 402 4.56 11.46 12.00
C LEU A 402 4.31 12.34 13.24
N LEU A 403 3.14 12.95 13.34
CA LEU A 403 2.79 13.85 14.44
C LEU A 403 2.67 13.13 15.78
N TYR A 404 2.18 11.88 15.79
CA TYR A 404 2.10 11.08 17.01
C TYR A 404 3.48 10.67 17.52
N GLU A 405 4.37 10.19 16.64
CA GLU A 405 5.73 9.84 17.04
C GLU A 405 6.49 11.09 17.51
N ARG A 406 6.27 12.23 16.83
CA ARG A 406 6.77 13.53 17.30
C ARG A 406 6.25 13.87 18.69
N SER A 407 4.97 13.67 19.00
CA SER A 407 4.42 13.94 20.33
C SER A 407 5.04 13.03 21.40
N VAL A 408 5.33 11.77 21.09
CA VAL A 408 6.06 10.85 21.99
C VAL A 408 7.46 11.38 22.30
N VAL A 409 8.19 11.83 21.27
CA VAL A 409 9.54 12.40 21.41
C VAL A 409 9.50 13.67 22.25
N GLU A 410 8.61 14.61 21.91
CA GLU A 410 8.48 15.88 22.61
C GLU A 410 8.07 15.69 24.08
N PHE A 411 7.16 14.74 24.37
CA PHE A 411 6.78 14.41 25.74
C PHE A 411 7.97 13.90 26.55
N LYS A 412 8.73 12.93 26.00
CA LYS A 412 9.90 12.36 26.67
C LYS A 412 11.03 13.37 26.88
N LEU A 413 11.13 14.38 26.02
CA LEU A 413 12.06 15.52 26.17
C LEU A 413 11.52 16.63 27.09
N GLY A 414 10.30 16.50 27.63
CA GLY A 414 9.67 17.52 28.48
C GLY A 414 9.29 18.81 27.74
N LEU A 415 9.13 18.76 26.41
CA LEU A 415 8.75 19.90 25.59
C LEU A 415 7.24 20.12 25.64
N PRO A 416 6.73 21.35 25.90
CA PRO A 416 5.31 21.58 26.17
C PRO A 416 4.39 21.45 24.93
N MET A 417 4.96 21.34 23.72
CA MET A 417 4.21 21.29 22.46
C MET A 417 3.62 19.90 22.16
N TRP A 418 3.99 18.87 22.94
CA TRP A 418 3.60 17.49 22.66
C TRP A 418 2.08 17.29 22.58
N GLU A 419 1.30 18.03 23.39
CA GLU A 419 -0.17 17.96 23.40
C GLU A 419 -0.77 18.46 22.08
N ASP A 420 -0.24 19.57 21.56
CA ASP A 420 -0.67 20.13 20.28
C ASP A 420 -0.34 19.17 19.12
N CYS A 421 0.86 18.56 19.15
CA CYS A 421 1.25 17.54 18.17
C CYS A 421 0.33 16.31 18.23
N LEU A 422 0.00 15.81 19.42
CA LEU A 422 -0.92 14.68 19.58
C LEU A 422 -2.33 15.01 19.08
N MET A 423 -2.83 16.22 19.37
CA MET A 423 -4.13 16.66 18.89
C MET A 423 -4.18 16.80 17.36
N ALA A 424 -3.11 17.33 16.77
CA ALA A 424 -2.97 17.40 15.32
C ALA A 424 -2.90 15.99 14.69
N ALA A 425 -2.18 15.05 15.32
CA ALA A 425 -2.13 13.65 14.89
C ALA A 425 -3.53 13.01 14.85
N ILE A 426 -4.32 13.20 15.90
CA ILE A 426 -5.71 12.71 16.00
C ILE A 426 -6.58 13.29 14.88
N GLU A 427 -6.43 14.57 14.56
CA GLU A 427 -7.16 15.20 13.46
C GLU A 427 -6.79 14.58 12.11
N LYS A 428 -5.50 14.37 11.85
CA LYS A 428 -5.04 13.70 10.62
C LYS A 428 -5.54 12.26 10.53
N PHE A 429 -5.53 11.49 11.61
CA PHE A 429 -6.14 10.15 11.62
C PHE A 429 -7.63 10.16 11.31
N LYS A 430 -8.40 11.13 11.83
CA LYS A 430 -9.82 11.29 11.48
C LYS A 430 -10.01 11.58 9.99
N LEU A 431 -9.21 12.48 9.43
CA LEU A 431 -9.24 12.81 8.00
C LEU A 431 -8.84 11.61 7.13
N GLY A 432 -7.93 10.76 7.63
CA GLY A 432 -7.55 9.51 7.00
C GLY A 432 -8.60 8.41 7.11
N GLY A 433 -9.68 8.61 7.87
CA GLY A 433 -10.81 7.68 8.01
C GLY A 433 -10.74 6.75 9.23
N ALA A 434 -9.94 7.09 10.25
CA ALA A 434 -9.78 6.26 11.44
C ALA A 434 -11.09 6.22 12.23
N SER A 435 -11.45 5.04 12.74
CA SER A 435 -12.63 4.97 13.61
C SER A 435 -12.34 5.65 14.94
N ALA A 436 -13.39 6.16 15.60
CA ALA A 436 -13.26 6.71 16.96
C ALA A 436 -12.70 5.67 17.96
N THR A 437 -12.90 4.37 17.69
CA THR A 437 -12.37 3.29 18.53
C THR A 437 -10.85 3.16 18.34
N ASP A 438 -10.37 3.17 17.11
CA ASP A 438 -8.93 3.08 16.80
C ASP A 438 -8.17 4.29 17.36
N ILE A 439 -8.75 5.49 17.22
CA ILE A 439 -8.20 6.72 17.80
C ILE A 439 -8.14 6.62 19.33
N ALA A 440 -9.18 6.09 19.99
CA ALA A 440 -9.18 5.94 21.44
C ALA A 440 -8.09 4.97 21.92
N VAL A 441 -7.83 3.88 21.19
CA VAL A 441 -6.73 2.95 21.46
C VAL A 441 -5.38 3.66 21.30
N LEU A 442 -5.19 4.40 20.21
CA LEU A 442 -3.96 5.15 19.93
C LEU A 442 -3.64 6.20 21.01
N VAL A 443 -4.65 6.96 21.45
CA VAL A 443 -4.49 7.92 22.55
C VAL A 443 -4.15 7.21 23.84
N LYS A 444 -4.86 6.11 24.17
CA LYS A 444 -4.58 5.33 25.39
C LYS A 444 -3.14 4.80 25.44
N ASN A 445 -2.56 4.44 24.30
CA ASN A 445 -1.19 3.92 24.21
C ASN A 445 -0.11 5.02 24.21
N HIS A 446 -0.47 6.30 24.15
CA HIS A 446 0.52 7.38 24.21
C HIS A 446 1.22 7.40 25.58
N CYS A 447 2.53 7.60 25.60
CA CYS A 447 3.36 7.52 26.81
C CYS A 447 3.02 8.56 27.90
N ALA A 448 2.22 9.57 27.58
CA ALA A 448 1.70 10.54 28.55
C ALA A 448 0.56 9.99 29.43
N ASN A 449 -0.06 8.86 29.06
CA ASN A 449 -1.16 8.28 29.80
C ASN A 449 -0.66 7.26 30.84
N GLU A 450 -0.84 7.56 32.12
CA GLU A 450 -0.45 6.71 33.27
C GLU A 450 -1.16 5.33 33.31
N THR A 451 -2.21 5.13 32.51
CA THR A 451 -2.96 3.87 32.42
C THR A 451 -2.45 2.90 31.36
N ALA A 452 -1.43 3.29 30.58
CA ALA A 452 -0.68 2.37 29.75
C ALA A 452 0.16 1.47 30.66
N GLN A 453 -0.35 0.29 31.01
CA GLN A 453 0.44 -0.71 31.72
C GLN A 453 1.69 -1.05 30.90
N ASP A 454 2.87 -0.95 31.53
CA ASP A 454 4.15 -1.33 30.93
C ASP A 454 4.05 -2.73 30.29
N GLY A 455 4.24 -2.78 28.97
CA GLY A 455 4.26 -4.03 28.19
C GLY A 455 2.92 -4.52 27.62
N LEU A 456 1.80 -3.80 27.78
CA LEU A 456 0.48 -4.18 27.25
C LEU A 456 -0.11 -3.20 26.20
N GLY A 457 0.63 -2.16 25.81
CA GLY A 457 0.23 -1.21 24.78
C GLY A 457 0.54 -1.69 23.36
N PHE A 458 -0.31 -1.34 22.39
CA PHE A 458 -0.05 -1.60 20.97
C PHE A 458 0.76 -0.46 20.38
N LYS A 459 1.74 -0.77 19.53
CA LYS A 459 2.52 0.26 18.82
C LYS A 459 1.66 0.92 17.76
N ILE A 460 1.93 2.20 17.48
CA ILE A 460 1.20 2.93 16.44
C ILE A 460 1.27 2.22 15.09
N ASP A 461 2.42 1.67 14.74
CA ASP A 461 2.56 0.95 13.47
C ASP A 461 1.76 -0.34 13.45
N GLU A 462 1.59 -1.03 14.58
CA GLU A 462 0.76 -2.24 14.68
C GLU A 462 -0.72 -1.90 14.52
N ILE A 463 -1.16 -0.80 15.14
CA ILE A 463 -2.52 -0.28 15.01
C ILE A 463 -2.79 0.12 13.55
N VAL A 464 -1.88 0.87 12.94
CA VAL A 464 -2.01 1.30 11.53
C VAL A 464 -1.91 0.12 10.58
N GLN A 465 -1.05 -0.86 10.85
CA GLN A 465 -0.95 -2.08 10.06
C GLN A 465 -2.26 -2.87 10.09
N ALA A 466 -2.85 -3.08 11.27
CA ALA A 466 -4.15 -3.75 11.40
C ALA A 466 -5.25 -3.03 10.62
N TRP A 467 -5.23 -1.69 10.62
CA TRP A 467 -6.17 -0.90 9.84
C TRP A 467 -5.91 -1.02 8.32
N ASN A 468 -4.66 -0.93 7.88
CA ASN A 468 -4.30 -1.12 6.47
C ASN A 468 -4.74 -2.50 5.96
N GLU A 469 -4.55 -3.56 6.75
CA GLU A 469 -5.01 -4.92 6.42
C GLU A 469 -6.54 -5.00 6.29
N MET A 470 -7.29 -4.29 7.14
CA MET A 470 -8.75 -4.19 6.98
C MET A 470 -9.17 -3.43 5.72
N TYR A 471 -8.38 -2.45 5.28
CA TYR A 471 -8.64 -1.63 4.11
C TYR A 471 -8.31 -2.36 2.81
N ASP A 472 -7.20 -3.10 2.77
CA ASP A 472 -6.76 -3.92 1.63
C ASP A 472 -7.83 -4.94 1.21
N ILE A 473 -8.54 -5.51 2.19
CA ILE A 473 -9.66 -6.43 1.94
C ILE A 473 -10.76 -5.74 1.13
N LYS A 474 -11.12 -4.49 1.45
CA LYS A 474 -12.18 -3.76 0.76
C LYS A 474 -11.78 -3.32 -0.64
N ARG A 475 -10.50 -2.99 -0.84
CA ARG A 475 -9.94 -2.59 -2.13
C ARG A 475 -9.80 -3.77 -3.09
N TRP A 476 -9.27 -4.90 -2.60
CA TRP A 476 -9.14 -6.12 -3.40
C TRP A 476 -10.51 -6.61 -3.90
N LEU A 477 -11.55 -6.50 -3.06
CA LEU A 477 -12.94 -6.79 -3.45
C LEU A 477 -13.51 -5.85 -4.54
N ARG A 478 -12.91 -4.67 -4.75
CA ARG A 478 -13.34 -3.67 -5.74
C ARG A 478 -12.47 -3.64 -7.00
N GLY A 479 -11.36 -4.37 -7.03
CA GLY A 479 -10.46 -4.43 -8.21
C GLY A 479 -9.64 -3.16 -8.48
N VAL A 480 -9.54 -2.24 -7.50
CA VAL A 480 -8.89 -0.94 -7.69
C VAL A 480 -7.35 -1.08 -7.65
N PRO A 481 -6.60 -0.69 -8.72
CA PRO A 481 -5.14 -0.81 -8.77
C PRO A 481 -4.43 0.03 -7.71
N SER A 482 -3.35 -0.48 -7.11
CA SER A 482 -2.50 0.26 -6.15
C SER A 482 -1.92 1.54 -6.73
N PHE A 483 -1.77 2.62 -5.95
CA PHE A 483 -1.08 3.83 -6.41
C PHE A 483 0.41 3.83 -6.02
N ARG A 484 1.24 4.64 -6.69
CA ARG A 484 2.72 4.61 -6.61
C ARG A 484 3.29 4.70 -5.19
N LEU A 485 2.69 5.54 -4.35
CA LEU A 485 3.12 5.78 -2.96
C LEU A 485 2.60 4.77 -1.95
N GLU A 486 1.60 3.98 -2.31
CA GLU A 486 0.94 3.08 -1.36
C GLU A 486 1.87 1.99 -0.79
N PRO A 487 2.73 1.33 -1.59
CA PRO A 487 3.73 0.42 -1.06
C PRO A 487 4.75 1.12 -0.16
N LEU A 488 4.97 2.42 -0.33
CA LEU A 488 5.86 3.19 0.52
C LEU A 488 5.23 3.37 1.90
N PHE A 489 3.96 3.81 1.95
CA PHE A 489 3.22 4.11 3.18
C PHE A 489 2.74 2.88 3.97
N ARG A 490 2.51 1.75 3.29
CA ARG A 490 1.94 0.53 3.91
C ARG A 490 2.97 -0.53 4.32
N ARG A 491 4.26 -0.21 4.29
CA ARG A 491 5.32 -1.18 4.60
C ARG A 491 5.50 -1.37 6.10
N ARG A 492 5.79 -2.62 6.48
CA ARG A 492 6.04 -3.03 7.87
C ARG A 492 7.21 -2.29 8.50
N VAL A 493 7.09 -2.07 9.81
CA VAL A 493 8.14 -1.55 10.69
C VAL A 493 9.43 -2.35 10.55
N PRO A 494 10.60 -1.69 10.46
CA PRO A 494 11.87 -2.39 10.48
C PRO A 494 12.06 -3.09 11.83
N GLN A 495 12.43 -4.37 11.82
CA GLN A 495 12.71 -5.14 13.05
C GLN A 495 13.78 -4.48 13.94
N LEU A 496 14.66 -3.67 13.34
CA LEU A 496 15.65 -2.87 14.04
C LEU A 496 15.01 -1.90 15.04
N HIS A 497 13.90 -1.24 14.70
CA HIS A 497 13.20 -0.35 15.63
C HIS A 497 12.72 -1.13 16.87
N THR A 498 12.18 -2.33 16.65
CA THR A 498 11.76 -3.21 17.75
C THR A 498 12.94 -3.69 18.59
N ALA A 499 14.07 -4.02 17.97
CA ALA A 499 15.28 -4.43 18.69
C ALA A 499 15.84 -3.30 19.56
N LEU A 500 15.85 -2.05 19.05
CA LEU A 500 16.37 -0.88 19.75
C LEU A 500 15.59 -0.49 21.01
N GLU A 501 14.32 -0.91 21.12
CA GLU A 501 13.50 -0.66 22.31
C GLU A 501 13.72 -1.68 23.43
N HIS A 502 14.37 -2.81 23.13
CA HIS A 502 14.56 -3.94 24.07
C HIS A 502 16.03 -4.15 24.46
N ILE A 503 16.88 -3.20 24.09
CA ILE A 503 18.27 -3.06 24.53
C ILE A 503 18.29 -2.02 25.63
#